data_AF-A0A971FZC8-F1
#
_entry.id   AF-A0A971FZC8-F1
#
_cell.length_a   1.000
_cell.length_b   1.000
_cell.length_c   1.000
_cell.angle_alpha   90.00
_cell.angle_beta   90.00
_cell.angle_gamma   90.00
#
_symmetry.space_group_name_H-M   'P 1'
#
loop_
_entity.id
_entity.type
_entity.pdbx_description
1 polymer ?
#
loop_
_entity_poly.entity_id
_entity_poly.type
_entity_poly.pdbx_seq_one_letter_code
_entity_poly.pdbx_strand_id
1 'polypeptide(L)'
;MAPDLEERVAKTARQIAALGEGESTSVYRMSWASGRLLDRAMANDAFRTRLLRFVDVFPVLDGDEDVARHLEEHLDGDGVP
;
A
#
# COMPACT_ATOMS: atom_id res chain seq x y z
N MET A 1 30.11 3.10 17.94
CA MET A 1 28.72 2.60 18.10
C MET A 1 28.79 1.42 19.05
N ALA A 2 28.22 1.52 20.26
CA ALA A 2 28.39 0.48 21.27
C ALA A 2 27.65 -0.79 20.84
N PRO A 3 28.31 -1.97 20.77
CA PRO A 3 27.71 -3.21 20.25
C PRO A 3 26.45 -3.64 21.02
N ASP A 4 26.36 -3.28 22.31
CA ASP A 4 25.17 -3.49 23.16
C ASP A 4 23.91 -2.76 22.63
N LEU A 5 24.08 -1.56 22.09
CA LEU A 5 22.95 -0.77 21.59
C LEU A 5 22.36 -1.41 20.33
N GLU A 6 23.22 -1.82 19.40
CA GLU A 6 22.78 -2.49 18.16
C GLU A 6 22.05 -3.79 18.46
N GLU A 7 22.55 -4.57 19.41
CA GLU A 7 21.90 -5.82 19.83
C GLU A 7 20.51 -5.56 20.43
N ARG A 8 20.38 -4.54 21.28
CA ARG A 8 19.10 -4.15 21.89
C ARG A 8 18.11 -3.60 20.88
N VAL A 9 18.57 -2.82 19.90
CA VAL A 9 17.75 -2.33 18.78
C VAL A 9 17.24 -3.51 17.98
N ALA A 10 18.12 -4.43 17.57
CA ALA A 10 17.74 -5.62 16.80
C ALA A 10 16.78 -6.53 17.56
N LYS A 11 16.97 -6.70 18.88
CA LYS A 11 16.06 -7.47 19.74
C LYS A 11 14.67 -6.82 19.80
N THR A 12 14.62 -5.51 19.99
CA THR A 12 13.36 -4.76 20.05
C THR A 12 12.61 -4.83 18.72
N ALA A 13 13.32 -4.66 17.59
CA ALA A 13 12.73 -4.76 16.26
C ALA A 13 12.10 -6.14 16.00
N ARG A 14 12.78 -7.23 16.39
CA ARG A 14 12.24 -8.60 16.27
C ARG A 14 10.98 -8.81 17.13
N GLN A 15 10.95 -8.22 18.33
CA GLN A 15 9.77 -8.28 19.20
C GLN A 15 8.58 -7.54 18.60
N ILE A 16 8.80 -6.34 18.03
CA ILE A 16 7.76 -5.58 17.35
C ILE A 16 7.21 -6.36 16.15
N ALA A 17 8.10 -6.93 15.32
CA ALA A 17 7.70 -7.72 14.16
C ALA A 17 6.83 -8.92 14.57
N ALA A 18 7.23 -9.67 15.59
CA ALA A 18 6.48 -10.83 16.08
C ALA A 18 5.08 -10.45 16.64
N LEU A 19 4.94 -9.25 17.21
CA LEU A 19 3.63 -8.74 17.66
C LEU A 19 2.73 -8.33 16.48
N GLY A 20 3.30 -7.82 15.39
CA GLY A 20 2.58 -7.36 14.21
C GLY A 20 2.03 -8.47 13.31
N GLU A 21 2.54 -9.70 13.40
CA GLU A 21 2.09 -10.83 12.57
C GLU A 21 0.65 -11.30 12.88
N GLY A 22 0.10 -10.94 14.05
CA GLY A 22 -1.24 -11.38 14.50
C GLY A 22 -2.36 -10.33 14.43
N GLU A 23 -2.03 -9.04 14.43
CA GLU A 23 -3.01 -7.97 14.35
C GLU A 23 -3.05 -7.36 12.94
N SER A 24 -3.88 -7.95 12.08
CA SER A 24 -4.44 -7.18 10.97
C SER A 24 -5.43 -6.16 11.56
N THR A 25 -4.87 -5.08 12.12
CA THR A 25 -5.61 -3.91 12.59
C THR A 25 -6.64 -3.56 11.51
N SER A 26 -7.91 -3.34 11.86
CA SER A 26 -9.05 -3.15 10.94
C SER A 26 -8.83 -2.22 9.72
N VAL A 27 -7.78 -1.41 9.68
CA VAL A 27 -7.29 -0.71 8.47
C VAL A 27 -6.90 -1.69 7.35
N TYR A 28 -6.54 -2.92 7.72
CA TYR A 28 -6.22 -4.07 6.87
C TYR A 28 -7.45 -4.66 6.16
N ARG A 29 -8.68 -4.18 6.43
CA ARG A 29 -9.86 -4.59 5.65
C ARG A 29 -9.77 -4.15 4.18
N MET A 30 -8.95 -3.12 3.90
CA MET A 30 -8.50 -2.76 2.54
C MET A 30 -7.29 -3.58 2.05
N SER A 31 -6.62 -4.35 2.91
CA SER A 31 -5.31 -4.97 2.64
C SER A 31 -5.33 -6.17 1.68
N TRP A 32 -6.42 -6.93 1.61
CA TRP A 32 -6.44 -8.14 0.77
C TRP A 32 -6.67 -7.81 -0.71
N ALA A 33 -7.58 -6.86 -1.01
CA ALA A 33 -7.73 -6.31 -2.35
C ALA A 33 -6.49 -5.48 -2.76
N SER A 34 -5.84 -4.82 -1.79
CA SER A 34 -4.62 -4.04 -2.04
C SER A 34 -3.33 -4.86 -2.09
N GLY A 35 -3.26 -6.11 -1.61
CA GLY A 35 -2.03 -6.91 -1.68
C GLY A 35 -1.51 -7.07 -3.11
N ARG A 36 -2.36 -7.57 -4.03
CA ARG A 36 -1.98 -7.70 -5.46
C ARG A 36 -1.79 -6.35 -6.15
N LEU A 37 -2.53 -5.33 -5.74
CA LEU A 37 -2.42 -3.98 -6.27
C LEU A 37 -1.10 -3.32 -5.85
N LEU A 38 -0.71 -3.51 -4.59
CA LEU A 38 0.55 -3.08 -4.00
C LEU A 38 1.72 -3.86 -4.60
N ASP A 39 1.61 -5.17 -4.76
CA ASP A 39 2.62 -5.99 -5.45
C ASP A 39 2.84 -5.50 -6.88
N ARG A 40 1.76 -5.19 -7.61
CA ARG A 40 1.82 -4.61 -8.96
C ARG A 40 2.45 -3.22 -8.96
N ALA A 41 2.12 -2.38 -7.97
CA ALA A 41 2.76 -1.08 -7.78
C ALA A 41 4.24 -1.20 -7.39
N MET A 42 4.62 -2.23 -6.65
CA MET A 42 6.03 -2.47 -6.33
C MET A 42 6.81 -2.96 -7.56
N ALA A 43 6.17 -3.73 -8.44
CA ALA A 43 6.77 -4.25 -9.67
C ALA A 43 6.82 -3.25 -10.85
N ASN A 44 5.98 -2.21 -10.86
CA ASN A 44 5.93 -1.22 -11.94
C ASN A 44 5.80 0.21 -11.38
N ASP A 45 6.84 1.02 -11.56
CA ASP A 45 6.91 2.40 -11.07
C ASP A 45 5.91 3.35 -11.76
N ALA A 46 5.57 3.12 -13.04
CA ALA A 46 4.56 3.89 -13.73
C ALA A 46 3.16 3.62 -13.14
N PHE A 47 2.86 2.34 -12.89
CA PHE A 47 1.64 1.93 -12.21
C PHE A 47 1.57 2.49 -10.78
N ARG A 48 2.66 2.42 -10.02
CA ARG A 48 2.77 3.02 -8.67
C ARG A 48 2.43 4.51 -8.67
N THR A 49 3.01 5.24 -9.62
CA THR A 49 2.81 6.69 -9.71
C THR A 49 1.36 7.04 -9.97
N ARG A 50 0.69 6.33 -10.90
CA ARG A 50 -0.72 6.60 -11.19
C ARG A 50 -1.65 6.16 -10.06
N LEU A 51 -1.36 5.03 -9.40
CA LEU A 51 -2.09 4.59 -8.21
C LEU A 51 -2.01 5.61 -7.08
N LEU A 52 -0.82 6.16 -6.79
CA LEU A 52 -0.66 7.19 -5.76
C LEU A 52 -1.37 8.50 -6.12
N ARG A 53 -1.41 8.88 -7.40
CA ARG A 53 -2.20 10.02 -7.88
C ARG A 53 -3.71 9.79 -7.72
N PHE A 54 -4.19 8.58 -8.01
CA PHE A 54 -5.58 8.22 -7.77
C PHE A 54 -5.95 8.33 -6.28
N VAL A 55 -5.09 7.84 -5.38
CA VAL A 55 -5.29 7.95 -3.92
C VAL A 55 -5.34 9.39 -3.44
N ASP A 56 -4.57 10.31 -4.06
CA ASP A 56 -4.58 11.74 -3.74
C ASP A 56 -5.92 12.41 -4.11
N VAL A 57 -6.53 12.04 -5.24
CA VAL A 57 -7.81 12.61 -5.70
C VAL A 57 -9.04 11.90 -5.13
N PHE A 58 -8.90 10.67 -4.64
CA PHE A 58 -10.00 9.86 -4.10
C PHE A 58 -10.88 10.59 -3.04
N PRO A 59 -10.34 11.35 -2.08
CA PRO A 59 -11.15 12.00 -1.04
C PRO A 59 -12.09 13.10 -1.55
N VAL A 60 -11.91 13.59 -2.78
CA VAL A 60 -12.72 14.66 -3.36
C VAL A 60 -13.68 14.18 -4.45
N LEU A 61 -13.69 12.87 -4.76
CA LEU A 61 -14.59 12.29 -5.77
C LEU A 61 -16.00 12.16 -5.21
N ASP A 62 -17.00 12.57 -6.00
CA ASP A 62 -18.40 12.59 -5.57
C ASP A 62 -19.17 11.40 -6.16
N GLY A 63 -19.34 10.37 -5.33
CA GLY A 63 -20.13 9.19 -5.67
C GLY A 63 -19.41 8.14 -6.54
N ASP A 64 -20.05 6.99 -6.67
CA ASP A 64 -19.44 5.78 -7.26
C ASP A 64 -19.08 5.93 -8.74
N GLU A 65 -19.83 6.74 -9.50
CA GLU A 65 -19.59 7.00 -10.93
C GLU A 65 -18.32 7.83 -11.16
N ASP A 66 -18.09 8.82 -10.30
CA ASP A 66 -16.89 9.66 -10.35
C ASP A 66 -15.63 8.88 -9.98
N VAL A 67 -15.76 7.97 -8.99
CA VAL A 67 -14.72 7.02 -8.61
C VAL A 67 -14.38 6.07 -9.75
N ALA A 68 -15.38 5.47 -10.41
CA ALA A 68 -15.15 4.54 -11.51
C ALA A 68 -14.42 5.19 -12.69
N ARG A 69 -14.84 6.40 -13.07
CA ARG A 69 -14.20 7.19 -14.13
C ARG A 69 -12.73 7.50 -13.82
N HIS A 70 -12.44 7.99 -12.61
CA HIS A 70 -11.06 8.30 -12.21
C HIS A 70 -10.19 7.05 -12.08
N LEU A 71 -10.80 5.91 -11.72
CA LEU A 71 -10.10 4.62 -11.66
C LEU A 71 -9.65 4.19 -13.06
N GLU A 72 -10.53 4.29 -14.07
CA GLU A 72 -10.19 4.02 -15.47
C GLU A 72 -9.11 4.98 -15.97
N GLU A 73 -9.26 6.28 -15.77
CA GLU A 73 -8.30 7.29 -16.25
C GLU A 73 -6.89 7.13 -15.65
N HIS A 74 -6.78 6.66 -14.41
CA HIS A 74 -5.49 6.49 -13.72
C HIS A 74 -4.91 5.08 -13.88
N LEU A 75 -5.74 4.05 -13.97
CA LEU A 75 -5.27 2.66 -13.93
C LEU A 75 -5.36 1.93 -15.28
N ASP A 76 -6.15 2.41 -16.25
CA ASP A 76 -6.12 1.95 -17.64
C ASP A 76 -5.19 2.84 -18.49
N GLY A 77 -4.19 2.19 -19.07
CA GLY A 77 -3.15 2.87 -19.86
C GLY A 77 -1.87 2.07 -20.03
N ASP A 78 -1.63 1.07 -19.17
CA ASP A 78 -0.62 0.04 -19.43
C ASP A 78 -1.36 -1.25 -19.76
N GLY A 79 -1.48 -1.53 -21.05
CA GLY A 79 -2.14 -2.72 -21.60
C GLY A 79 -2.02 -3.94 -20.70
N VAL A 80 -3.14 -4.28 -20.08
CA VAL A 80 -3.42 -5.67 -19.73
C VAL A 80 -3.89 -6.32 -21.04
N PRO A 81 -3.46 -7.54 -21.40
CA PRO A 81 -4.23 -8.31 -22.38
C PRO A 81 -5.68 -8.49 -21.92
#